data_AF-A0A7W0ZVR0-F1
#
_entry.id   AF-A0A7W0ZVR0-F1
#
_cell.length_a   1.000
_cell.length_b   1.000
_cell.length_c   1.000
_cell.angle_alpha   90.00
_cell.angle_beta   90.00
_cell.angle_gamma   90.00
#
_symmetry.space_group_name_H-M   'P 1'
#
loop_
_entity.id
_entity.type
_entity.pdbx_description
1 polymer ?
#
loop_
_entity_poly.entity_id
_entity_poly.type
_entity_poly.pdbx_seq_one_letter_code
_entity_poly.pdbx_strand_id
1 'polypeptide(L)'
;MKYLVLAVLLAGCDASIDPPWQLDHDRIIAVRATPPRIVAGAQSEIDTLVGRKGARPTPEVPPGAQVVSPQSLATALRFEANRWIVTAPDEARLAAVRTELGLAPGAPVPLVVGVGFPETAFSSGLHDEPVAAIKTVWLGEAAENPTLVTDPAETPELVVAPLTNVPLFVEVGEGDDVNWLTSCGTMHDFDLPESYLRVELEDPMVGDLAVVVRTELGGVAWRVWSIRAE
;
A
#
# COMPACT_ATOMS: atom_id res chain seq x y z
N MET A 1 -52.25 12.01 3.36
CA MET A 1 -51.35 12.15 2.19
C MET A 1 -50.67 13.51 2.30
N LYS A 2 -49.43 13.56 2.77
CA LYS A 2 -48.60 14.77 2.85
C LYS A 2 -47.40 14.54 1.92
N TYR A 3 -47.29 15.35 0.88
CA TYR A 3 -46.16 15.33 -0.04
C TYR A 3 -44.94 15.93 0.68
N LEU A 4 -43.92 15.12 0.93
CA LEU A 4 -42.62 15.57 1.39
C LEU A 4 -41.82 15.99 0.14
N VAL A 5 -41.64 17.30 -0.04
CA VAL A 5 -40.74 17.86 -1.05
C VAL A 5 -39.32 17.69 -0.53
N LEU A 6 -38.54 16.81 -1.17
CA LEU A 6 -37.13 16.65 -0.90
C LEU A 6 -36.38 17.80 -1.59
N ALA A 7 -35.97 18.79 -0.82
CA ALA A 7 -35.06 19.83 -1.29
C ALA A 7 -33.70 19.19 -1.56
N VAL A 8 -33.31 19.11 -2.83
CA VAL A 8 -31.93 18.84 -3.23
C VAL A 8 -31.11 20.08 -2.87
N LEU A 9 -30.53 20.06 -1.67
CA LEU A 9 -29.42 20.93 -1.34
C LEU A 9 -28.23 20.44 -2.17
N LEU A 10 -27.88 21.22 -3.20
CA LEU A 10 -26.57 21.17 -3.85
C LEU A 10 -25.53 21.49 -2.77
N ALA A 11 -25.05 20.46 -2.09
CA ALA A 11 -23.82 20.55 -1.31
C ALA A 11 -22.71 20.92 -2.29
N GLY A 12 -22.05 22.05 -2.06
CA GLY A 12 -20.93 22.48 -2.87
C GLY A 12 -19.86 21.39 -2.93
N CYS A 13 -19.45 21.03 -4.14
CA CYS A 13 -18.19 20.33 -4.38
C CYS A 13 -17.05 21.27 -3.97
N ASP A 14 -16.70 21.27 -2.69
CA ASP A 14 -15.44 21.81 -2.19
C ASP A 14 -14.69 20.74 -1.38
N ALA A 15 -14.84 19.48 -1.80
CA ALA A 15 -13.92 18.43 -1.39
C ALA A 15 -12.71 18.55 -2.31
N SER A 16 -11.72 19.34 -1.89
CA SER A 16 -10.37 19.18 -2.42
C SER A 16 -9.98 17.73 -2.20
N ILE A 17 -10.10 16.90 -3.25
CA ILE A 17 -9.59 15.54 -3.20
C ILE A 17 -8.09 15.68 -3.05
N ASP A 18 -7.57 15.19 -1.93
CA ASP A 18 -6.15 15.31 -1.66
C ASP A 18 -5.34 14.63 -2.77
N PRO A 19 -4.25 15.25 -3.21
CA PRO A 19 -3.43 14.67 -4.26
C PRO A 19 -2.93 13.27 -3.87
N PRO A 20 -2.79 12.34 -4.82
CA PRO A 20 -2.36 10.97 -4.53
C PRO A 20 -0.98 10.90 -3.85
N TRP A 21 -0.10 11.87 -4.09
CA TRP A 21 1.21 11.98 -3.46
C TRP A 21 1.19 12.57 -2.04
N GLN A 22 0.08 13.17 -1.58
CA GLN A 22 0.03 13.82 -0.28
C GLN A 22 0.03 12.77 0.84
N LEU A 23 1.13 12.68 1.58
CA LEU A 23 1.36 11.68 2.61
C LEU A 23 0.62 12.00 3.91
N ASP A 24 0.31 13.27 4.17
CA ASP A 24 -0.37 13.74 5.38
C ASP A 24 -1.87 13.42 5.41
N HIS A 25 -2.24 12.18 5.09
CA HIS A 25 -3.63 11.71 5.04
C HIS A 25 -3.81 10.32 5.60
N ASP A 26 -5.02 10.08 6.11
CA ASP A 26 -5.48 8.82 6.64
C ASP A 26 -5.75 7.83 5.50
N ARG A 27 -4.88 6.83 5.31
CA ARG A 27 -5.04 5.80 4.27
C ARG A 27 -4.15 4.58 4.51
N ILE A 28 -4.51 3.46 3.87
CA ILE A 28 -3.58 2.35 3.64
C ILE A 28 -2.73 2.71 2.41
N ILE A 29 -1.46 2.99 2.62
CA ILE A 29 -0.52 3.37 1.54
C ILE A 29 -0.13 2.12 0.74
N ALA A 30 0.16 1.01 1.41
CA ALA A 30 0.55 -0.24 0.78
C ALA A 30 0.18 -1.46 1.62
N VAL A 31 0.00 -2.61 0.95
CA VAL A 31 -0.14 -3.93 1.58
C VAL A 31 0.95 -4.83 1.01
N ARG A 32 1.73 -5.46 1.88
CA ARG A 32 2.82 -6.35 1.49
C ARG A 32 2.56 -7.75 2.03
N ALA A 33 3.00 -8.71 1.22
CA ALA A 33 3.08 -10.11 1.55
C ALA A 33 4.56 -10.48 1.50
N THR A 34 5.09 -11.10 2.55
CA THR A 34 6.50 -11.45 2.66
C THR A 34 6.66 -12.95 2.89
N PRO A 35 7.06 -13.72 1.87
CA PRO A 35 7.26 -13.33 0.46
C PRO A 35 5.95 -13.21 -0.34
N PRO A 36 5.90 -12.46 -1.46
CA PRO A 36 4.69 -12.22 -2.24
C PRO A 36 4.18 -13.43 -3.03
N ARG A 37 5.08 -14.38 -3.32
CA ARG A 37 4.75 -15.67 -3.91
C ARG A 37 5.37 -16.79 -3.10
N ILE A 38 4.59 -17.82 -2.80
CA ILE A 38 5.00 -18.97 -1.98
C ILE A 38 4.72 -20.30 -2.68
N VAL A 39 5.67 -21.22 -2.59
CA VAL A 39 5.48 -22.63 -3.00
C VAL A 39 4.56 -23.38 -2.02
N ALA A 40 4.08 -24.55 -2.40
CA ALA A 40 3.24 -25.40 -1.55
C ALA A 40 3.86 -25.63 -0.16
N GLY A 41 3.05 -25.48 0.89
CA GLY A 41 3.48 -25.62 2.29
C GLY A 41 4.28 -24.45 2.87
N ALA A 42 4.75 -23.50 2.05
CA ALA A 42 5.45 -22.31 2.53
C ALA A 42 4.45 -21.28 3.10
N GLN A 43 5.00 -20.28 3.79
CA GLN A 43 4.24 -19.25 4.48
C GLN A 43 4.62 -17.85 4.01
N SER A 44 3.65 -16.94 4.04
CA SER A 44 3.81 -15.52 3.79
C SER A 44 3.16 -14.71 4.90
N GLU A 45 3.82 -13.67 5.36
CA GLU A 45 3.29 -12.72 6.34
C GLU A 45 2.65 -11.51 5.64
N ILE A 46 1.53 -10.99 6.16
CA ILE A 46 0.86 -9.78 5.66
C ILE A 46 1.09 -8.61 6.61
N ASP A 47 1.63 -7.52 6.06
CA ASP A 47 1.78 -6.23 6.74
C ASP A 47 1.34 -5.07 5.83
N THR A 48 1.14 -3.90 6.44
CA THR A 48 0.65 -2.71 5.75
C THR A 48 1.52 -1.50 6.06
N LEU A 49 1.66 -0.58 5.12
CA LEU A 49 2.16 0.77 5.38
C LEU A 49 0.94 1.68 5.49
N VAL A 50 0.78 2.35 6.63
CA VAL A 50 -0.38 3.19 6.92
C VAL A 50 0.05 4.64 7.04
N GLY A 51 -0.65 5.54 6.36
CA GLY A 51 -0.55 6.98 6.54
C GLY A 51 -1.61 7.47 7.51
N ARG A 52 -1.24 8.41 8.37
CA ARG A 52 -2.19 9.12 9.24
C ARG A 52 -1.88 10.61 9.24
N LYS A 53 -2.92 11.43 9.27
CA LYS A 53 -2.78 12.88 9.32
C LYS A 53 -2.02 13.31 10.58
N GLY A 54 -1.01 14.14 10.38
CA GLY A 54 -0.10 14.66 11.40
C GLY A 54 0.91 13.64 11.93
N ALA A 55 1.04 12.46 11.32
CA ALA A 55 1.90 11.39 11.81
C ALA A 55 2.73 10.74 10.70
N ARG A 56 3.94 10.30 11.08
CA ARG A 56 4.83 9.55 10.20
C ARG A 56 4.16 8.24 9.73
N PRO A 57 4.31 7.84 8.46
CA PRO A 57 3.83 6.54 8.01
C PRO A 57 4.49 5.39 8.75
N THR A 58 3.69 4.42 9.18
CA THR A 58 4.13 3.29 10.00
C THR A 58 3.78 1.95 9.38
N PRO A 59 4.72 0.98 9.38
CA PRO A 59 4.39 -0.41 9.14
C PRO A 59 3.53 -0.97 10.27
N GLU A 60 2.41 -1.58 9.93
CA GLU A 60 1.43 -2.11 10.88
C GLU A 60 0.87 -3.46 10.42
N VAL A 61 0.58 -4.33 11.40
CA VAL A 61 -0.24 -5.52 11.17
C VAL A 61 -1.70 -5.06 11.06
N PRO A 62 -2.41 -5.36 9.95
CA PRO A 62 -3.77 -4.91 9.79
C PRO A 62 -4.68 -5.54 10.87
N PRO A 63 -5.62 -4.78 11.47
CA PRO A 63 -6.47 -5.29 12.54
C PRO A 63 -7.48 -6.33 12.04
N GLY A 64 -7.84 -6.30 10.76
CA GLY A 64 -8.65 -7.32 10.11
C GLY A 64 -8.07 -7.74 8.77
N ALA A 65 -8.12 -9.05 8.48
CA ALA A 65 -7.87 -9.59 7.15
C ALA A 65 -8.78 -10.79 6.87
N GLN A 66 -9.10 -10.99 5.60
CA GLN A 66 -9.94 -12.10 5.13
C GLN A 66 -9.56 -12.53 3.72
N VAL A 67 -9.79 -13.79 3.37
CA VAL A 67 -9.70 -14.23 1.97
C VAL A 67 -10.93 -13.72 1.23
N VAL A 68 -10.69 -12.95 0.17
CA VAL A 68 -11.72 -12.44 -0.74
C VAL A 68 -11.97 -13.44 -1.87
N SER A 69 -10.90 -14.04 -2.42
CA SER A 69 -10.99 -15.03 -3.48
C SER A 69 -9.70 -15.84 -3.61
N PRO A 70 -9.75 -17.13 -4.01
CA PRO A 70 -10.94 -17.98 -4.03
C PRO A 70 -11.36 -18.39 -2.62
N GLN A 71 -12.67 -18.46 -2.37
CA GLN A 71 -13.22 -18.84 -1.06
C GLN A 71 -12.88 -20.28 -0.66
N SER A 72 -12.57 -21.15 -1.63
CA SER A 72 -12.08 -22.51 -1.39
C SER A 72 -10.73 -22.54 -0.65
N LEU A 73 -10.03 -21.41 -0.56
CA LEU A 73 -8.77 -21.22 0.18
C LEU A 73 -8.93 -20.37 1.45
N ALA A 74 -10.15 -20.13 1.95
CA ALA A 74 -10.38 -19.31 3.14
C ALA A 74 -9.55 -19.72 4.38
N THR A 75 -9.23 -21.01 4.52
CA THR A 75 -8.45 -21.55 5.64
C THR A 75 -6.94 -21.35 5.51
N ALA A 76 -6.46 -20.85 4.36
CA ALA A 76 -5.04 -20.56 4.12
C ALA A 76 -4.56 -19.34 4.91
N LEU A 77 -5.45 -18.39 5.22
CA LEU A 77 -5.13 -17.20 6.01
C LEU A 77 -5.46 -17.44 7.49
N ARG A 78 -4.52 -17.14 8.38
CA ARG A 78 -4.69 -17.26 9.83
C ARG A 78 -4.07 -16.07 10.56
N PHE A 79 -4.64 -15.73 11.72
CA PHE A 79 -4.03 -14.78 12.64
C PHE A 79 -3.34 -15.55 13.77
N GLU A 80 -2.01 -15.52 13.79
CA GLU A 80 -1.19 -16.29 14.73
C GLU A 80 -0.02 -15.43 15.22
N ALA A 81 0.30 -15.49 16.51
CA ALA A 81 1.39 -14.72 17.10
C ALA A 81 1.38 -13.21 16.72
N ASN A 82 0.19 -12.60 16.75
CA ASN A 82 -0.04 -11.19 16.40
C ASN A 82 0.31 -10.83 14.95
N ARG A 83 0.20 -11.79 14.01
CA ARG A 83 0.51 -11.61 12.59
C ARG A 83 -0.51 -12.33 11.73
N TRP A 84 -0.75 -11.80 10.54
CA TRP A 84 -1.53 -12.47 9.51
C TRP A 84 -0.61 -13.32 8.65
N ILE A 85 -0.82 -14.64 8.67
CA ILE A 85 0.00 -15.62 7.96
C ILE A 85 -0.87 -16.32 6.91
N VAL A 86 -0.43 -16.28 5.66
CA VAL A 86 -0.91 -17.11 4.58
C VAL A 86 -0.04 -18.36 4.52
N THR A 87 -0.64 -19.55 4.60
CA THR A 87 0.04 -20.83 4.38
C THR A 87 -0.46 -21.43 3.08
N ALA A 88 0.43 -21.63 2.11
CA ALA A 88 0.08 -22.33 0.88
C ALA A 88 -0.30 -23.78 1.20
N PRO A 89 -1.43 -24.29 0.72
CA PRO A 89 -1.77 -25.69 0.92
C PRO A 89 -0.83 -26.60 0.11
N ASP A 90 -1.00 -27.91 0.24
CA ASP A 90 -0.26 -28.88 -0.56
C ASP A 90 -0.58 -28.78 -2.07
N GLU A 91 0.30 -29.38 -2.88
CA GLU A 91 0.20 -29.31 -4.34
C GLU A 91 -1.08 -29.99 -4.88
N ALA A 92 -1.60 -31.01 -4.19
CA ALA A 92 -2.85 -31.66 -4.59
C ALA A 92 -4.04 -30.71 -4.44
N ARG A 93 -4.08 -29.94 -3.35
CA ARG A 93 -5.08 -28.90 -3.15
C ARG A 93 -4.90 -27.74 -4.12
N LEU A 94 -3.66 -27.30 -4.38
CA LEU A 94 -3.40 -26.27 -5.39
C LEU A 94 -3.85 -26.69 -6.78
N ALA A 95 -3.59 -27.95 -7.19
CA ALA A 95 -4.07 -28.49 -8.46
C ALA A 95 -5.60 -28.50 -8.59
N ALA A 96 -6.32 -28.81 -7.49
CA ALA A 96 -7.77 -28.72 -7.46
C ALA A 96 -8.27 -27.27 -7.64
N VAL A 97 -7.62 -26.30 -6.99
CA VAL A 97 -7.97 -24.88 -7.12
C VAL A 97 -7.62 -24.34 -8.51
N ARG A 98 -6.51 -24.76 -9.12
CA ARG A 98 -6.22 -24.43 -10.53
C ARG A 98 -7.34 -24.89 -11.45
N THR A 99 -7.85 -26.10 -11.22
CA THR A 99 -8.99 -26.64 -11.98
C THR A 99 -10.27 -25.82 -11.76
N GLU A 100 -10.57 -25.45 -10.50
CA GLU A 100 -11.69 -24.57 -10.15
C GLU A 100 -11.63 -23.22 -10.88
N LEU A 101 -10.44 -22.63 -10.95
CA LEU A 101 -10.20 -21.33 -11.57
C LEU A 101 -9.97 -21.37 -13.09
N GLY A 102 -9.97 -22.57 -13.71
CA GLY A 102 -9.67 -22.73 -15.14
C GLY A 102 -8.22 -22.38 -15.52
N LEU A 103 -7.29 -22.47 -14.57
CA LEU A 103 -5.86 -22.19 -14.77
C LEU A 103 -5.14 -23.39 -15.40
N ALA A 104 -4.08 -23.11 -16.16
CA ALA A 104 -3.22 -24.15 -16.71
C ALA A 104 -2.52 -24.96 -15.59
N PRO A 105 -2.18 -26.24 -15.84
CA PRO A 105 -1.37 -27.03 -14.89
C PRO A 105 -0.07 -26.30 -14.53
N GLY A 106 0.23 -26.21 -13.24
CA GLY A 106 1.43 -25.53 -12.72
C GLY A 106 1.34 -24.00 -12.65
N ALA A 107 0.30 -23.37 -13.20
CA ALA A 107 0.14 -21.92 -13.11
C ALA A 107 -0.02 -21.46 -11.63
N PRO A 108 0.57 -20.32 -11.23
CA PRO A 108 0.37 -19.79 -9.89
C PRO A 108 -1.11 -19.54 -9.59
N VAL A 109 -1.56 -19.90 -8.38
CA VAL A 109 -2.93 -19.67 -7.92
C VAL A 109 -2.99 -18.32 -7.20
N PRO A 110 -3.82 -17.36 -7.65
CA PRO A 110 -3.98 -16.09 -6.93
C PRO A 110 -4.83 -16.29 -5.68
N LEU A 111 -4.32 -15.89 -4.52
CA LEU A 111 -5.08 -15.72 -3.29
C LEU A 111 -5.23 -14.22 -3.00
N VAL A 112 -6.41 -13.68 -3.22
CA VAL A 112 -6.77 -12.29 -2.92
C VAL A 112 -7.17 -12.18 -1.45
N VAL A 113 -6.36 -11.46 -0.68
CA VAL A 113 -6.58 -11.13 0.73
C VAL A 113 -7.08 -9.69 0.82
N GLY A 114 -8.22 -9.48 1.45
CA GLY A 114 -8.69 -8.16 1.85
C GLY A 114 -8.16 -7.84 3.24
N VAL A 115 -7.58 -6.66 3.42
CA VAL A 115 -7.19 -6.10 4.72
C VAL A 115 -8.06 -4.90 5.03
N GLY A 116 -8.37 -4.70 6.30
CA GLY A 116 -9.25 -3.63 6.74
C GLY A 116 -8.80 -2.98 8.03
N PHE A 117 -9.02 -1.68 8.12
CA PHE A 117 -8.86 -0.86 9.31
C PHE A 117 -10.24 -0.28 9.68
N PRO A 118 -10.66 -0.37 10.95
CA PRO A 118 -11.91 0.24 11.37
C PRO A 118 -11.83 1.77 11.22
N GLU A 119 -12.99 2.42 11.10
CA GLU A 119 -13.11 3.89 11.03
C GLU A 119 -12.34 4.60 12.18
N THR A 120 -12.31 3.99 13.36
CA THR A 120 -11.64 4.51 14.56
C THR A 120 -10.10 4.42 14.51
N ALA A 121 -9.53 3.73 13.53
CA ALA A 121 -8.08 3.64 13.35
C ALA A 121 -7.46 4.93 12.75
N PHE A 122 -8.31 5.84 12.26
CA PHE A 122 -7.94 7.06 11.55
C PHE A 122 -8.53 8.27 12.29
N SER A 123 -7.66 9.20 12.70
CA SER A 123 -8.00 10.29 13.63
C SER A 123 -8.55 11.54 12.96
N SER A 124 -8.45 11.65 11.62
CA SER A 124 -8.91 12.83 10.89
C SER A 124 -10.44 12.97 10.85
N GLY A 125 -11.17 11.89 11.14
CA GLY A 125 -12.63 11.85 10.97
C GLY A 125 -13.08 11.93 9.52
N LEU A 126 -12.17 11.72 8.55
CA LEU A 126 -12.49 11.70 7.12
C LEU A 126 -13.18 10.42 6.66
N HIS A 127 -13.11 9.36 7.47
CA HIS A 127 -13.65 8.04 7.13
C HIS A 127 -14.88 7.75 7.98
N ASP A 128 -16.04 7.76 7.35
CA ASP A 128 -17.32 7.28 7.92
C ASP A 128 -17.51 5.76 7.72
N GLU A 129 -16.56 5.10 7.05
CA GLU A 129 -16.57 3.66 6.77
C GLU A 129 -15.16 3.06 7.00
N PRO A 130 -15.04 1.74 7.24
CA PRO A 130 -13.75 1.06 7.32
C PRO A 130 -12.92 1.26 6.04
N VAL A 131 -11.64 1.58 6.20
CA VAL A 131 -10.71 1.65 5.07
C VAL A 131 -10.21 0.24 4.76
N ALA A 132 -10.35 -0.19 3.51
CA ALA A 132 -9.94 -1.51 3.07
C ALA A 132 -9.01 -1.46 1.86
N ALA A 133 -8.15 -2.46 1.75
CA ALA A 133 -7.27 -2.67 0.62
C ALA A 133 -7.20 -4.17 0.29
N ILE A 134 -6.74 -4.51 -0.91
CA ILE A 134 -6.55 -5.90 -1.33
C ILE A 134 -5.07 -6.18 -1.63
N LYS A 135 -4.68 -7.44 -1.40
CA LYS A 135 -3.37 -7.98 -1.73
C LYS A 135 -3.53 -9.35 -2.36
N THR A 136 -2.95 -9.55 -3.53
CA THR A 136 -2.80 -10.89 -4.10
C THR A 136 -1.50 -11.51 -3.60
N VAL A 137 -1.59 -12.71 -3.02
CA VAL A 137 -0.49 -13.62 -2.74
C VAL A 137 -0.56 -14.75 -3.76
N TRP A 138 0.52 -15.03 -4.48
CA TRP A 138 0.51 -16.12 -5.47
C TRP A 138 1.02 -17.42 -4.85
N LEU A 139 0.27 -18.50 -5.04
CA LEU A 139 0.56 -19.81 -4.47
C LEU A 139 1.04 -20.78 -5.55
N GLY A 140 2.04 -21.60 -5.23
CA GLY A 140 2.63 -22.59 -6.14
C GLY A 140 3.89 -22.12 -6.87
N GLU A 141 4.38 -20.93 -6.58
CA GLU A 141 5.63 -20.36 -7.13
C GLU A 141 6.31 -19.50 -6.07
N ALA A 142 7.64 -19.43 -6.05
CA ALA A 142 8.40 -18.56 -5.14
C ALA A 142 8.85 -17.28 -5.86
N ALA A 143 8.76 -16.15 -5.17
CA ALA A 143 9.39 -14.89 -5.56
C ALA A 143 9.55 -14.01 -4.32
N GLU A 144 10.53 -13.12 -4.33
CA GLU A 144 10.83 -12.22 -3.22
C GLU A 144 10.25 -10.82 -3.45
N ASN A 145 10.13 -10.03 -2.37
CA ASN A 145 9.87 -8.59 -2.50
C ASN A 145 11.09 -7.89 -3.12
N PRO A 146 10.90 -6.79 -3.88
CA PRO A 146 12.00 -6.06 -4.48
C PRO A 146 12.92 -5.46 -3.40
N THR A 147 14.21 -5.37 -3.71
CA THR A 147 15.17 -4.60 -2.91
C THR A 147 15.22 -3.17 -3.44
N LEU A 148 15.05 -2.18 -2.57
CA LEU A 148 15.02 -0.77 -2.98
C LEU A 148 16.43 -0.17 -3.07
N VAL A 149 16.81 0.21 -4.28
CA VAL A 149 17.98 1.07 -4.56
C VAL A 149 17.45 2.47 -4.88
N THR A 150 17.82 3.47 -4.08
CA THR A 150 17.27 4.83 -4.17
C THR A 150 18.36 5.89 -4.13
N ASP A 151 18.06 7.05 -4.71
CA ASP A 151 18.80 8.31 -4.52
C ASP A 151 17.80 9.39 -4.04
N PRO A 152 17.95 9.96 -2.83
CA PRO A 152 19.02 9.73 -1.86
C PRO A 152 19.05 8.28 -1.33
N ALA A 153 20.27 7.82 -1.02
CA ALA A 153 20.53 6.50 -0.42
C ALA A 153 20.06 6.44 1.05
N GLU A 154 20.47 5.40 1.81
CA GLU A 154 20.03 5.10 3.18
C GLU A 154 20.45 6.13 4.26
N THR A 155 20.07 7.39 4.10
CA THR A 155 20.10 8.38 5.18
C THR A 155 18.77 8.33 5.94
N PRO A 156 18.77 8.52 7.27
CA PRO A 156 17.52 8.56 8.04
C PRO A 156 16.74 9.88 7.86
N GLU A 157 17.43 10.94 7.44
CA GLU A 157 16.89 12.28 7.23
C GLU A 157 17.37 12.82 5.87
N LEU A 158 16.48 13.53 5.18
CA LEU A 158 16.74 14.29 3.95
C LEU A 158 16.64 15.78 4.27
N VAL A 159 17.70 16.52 3.98
CA VAL A 159 17.72 17.98 4.12
C VAL A 159 17.54 18.61 2.75
N VAL A 160 16.53 19.46 2.61
CA VAL A 160 16.15 20.08 1.33
C VAL A 160 16.17 21.60 1.41
N ALA A 161 16.78 22.27 0.43
CA ALA A 161 16.70 23.72 0.35
C ALA A 161 15.31 24.14 -0.18
N PRO A 162 14.61 25.09 0.48
CA PRO A 162 13.36 25.62 -0.05
C PRO A 162 13.53 26.19 -1.47
N LEU A 163 12.44 26.19 -2.24
CA LEU A 163 12.37 26.70 -3.62
C LEU A 163 13.29 25.98 -4.63
N THR A 164 13.87 24.85 -4.24
CA THR A 164 14.75 24.02 -5.08
C THR A 164 14.06 22.71 -5.45
N ASN A 165 14.22 22.27 -6.70
CA ASN A 165 13.77 20.95 -7.12
C ASN A 165 14.82 19.92 -6.68
N VAL A 166 14.47 19.08 -5.72
CA VAL A 166 15.31 17.99 -5.25
C VAL A 166 14.99 16.74 -6.07
N PRO A 167 15.91 16.26 -6.92
CA PRO A 167 15.68 15.07 -7.71
C PRO A 167 15.62 13.83 -6.79
N LEU A 168 14.73 12.91 -7.12
CA LEU A 168 14.51 11.65 -6.44
C LEU A 168 14.53 10.53 -7.47
N PHE A 169 15.16 9.43 -7.12
CA PHE A 169 15.29 8.28 -8.00
C PHE A 169 15.10 6.97 -7.24
N VAL A 170 14.43 6.02 -7.87
CA VAL A 170 14.37 4.62 -7.43
C VAL A 170 14.62 3.71 -8.64
N GLU A 171 15.51 2.74 -8.49
CA GLU A 171 15.73 1.72 -9.51
C GLU A 171 14.57 0.72 -9.49
N VAL A 172 13.93 0.53 -10.65
CA VAL A 172 12.83 -0.43 -10.80
C VAL A 172 12.94 -1.19 -12.13
N GLY A 173 12.32 -2.37 -12.18
CA GLY A 173 12.19 -3.15 -13.41
C GLY A 173 11.17 -2.57 -14.37
N GLU A 174 11.17 -3.06 -15.61
CA GLU A 174 10.10 -2.77 -16.56
C GLU A 174 8.78 -3.33 -16.04
N GLY A 175 7.72 -2.51 -16.03
CA GLY A 175 6.38 -2.89 -15.54
C GLY A 175 6.15 -2.72 -14.04
N ASP A 176 7.17 -2.31 -13.28
CA ASP A 176 7.02 -1.99 -11.86
C ASP A 176 6.34 -0.62 -11.67
N ASP A 177 5.41 -0.55 -10.70
CA ASP A 177 4.74 0.69 -10.31
C ASP A 177 5.51 1.39 -9.18
N VAL A 178 5.70 2.71 -9.31
CA VAL A 178 6.33 3.57 -8.29
C VAL A 178 5.31 4.57 -7.76
N ASN A 179 5.36 4.86 -6.47
CA ASN A 179 4.66 5.99 -5.87
C ASN A 179 5.55 6.68 -4.85
N TRP A 180 5.90 7.93 -5.13
CA TRP A 180 6.52 8.87 -4.21
C TRP A 180 5.45 9.68 -3.49
N LEU A 181 5.63 9.85 -2.18
CA LEU A 181 4.67 10.54 -1.33
C LEU A 181 5.42 11.46 -0.36
N THR A 182 4.89 12.66 -0.10
CA THR A 182 5.50 13.60 0.86
C THR A 182 4.44 14.27 1.74
N SER A 183 4.81 14.59 2.99
CA SER A 183 4.05 15.51 3.87
C SER A 183 4.72 16.88 4.02
N CYS A 184 5.87 17.07 3.36
CA CYS A 184 6.65 18.31 3.34
C CYS A 184 6.93 18.65 1.88
N GLY A 185 6.25 19.67 1.34
CA GLY A 185 6.35 20.07 -0.05
C GLY A 185 5.35 19.41 -1.01
N THR A 186 5.60 19.58 -2.30
CA THR A 186 4.85 18.98 -3.41
C THR A 186 5.72 18.01 -4.18
N MET A 187 5.16 16.82 -4.45
CA MET A 187 5.79 15.85 -5.36
C MET A 187 5.36 16.10 -6.80
N HIS A 188 6.33 16.04 -7.71
CA HIS A 188 6.12 16.06 -9.16
C HIS A 188 6.56 14.74 -9.77
N ASP A 189 5.87 14.28 -10.81
CA ASP A 189 6.14 12.98 -11.45
C ASP A 189 6.15 11.84 -10.41
N PHE A 190 5.24 11.93 -9.44
CA PHE A 190 5.22 11.10 -8.24
C PHE A 190 5.00 9.61 -8.53
N ASP A 191 4.47 9.28 -9.69
CA ASP A 191 4.22 7.93 -10.19
C ASP A 191 5.33 7.41 -11.11
N LEU A 192 6.42 8.17 -11.27
CA LEU A 192 7.58 7.78 -12.08
C LEU A 192 8.79 7.42 -11.20
N PRO A 193 9.71 6.57 -11.71
CA PRO A 193 10.96 6.24 -11.01
C PRO A 193 11.85 7.46 -10.78
N GLU A 194 11.90 8.36 -11.76
CA GLU A 194 12.51 9.68 -11.68
C GLU A 194 11.44 10.71 -11.31
N SER A 195 11.60 11.33 -10.16
CA SER A 195 10.64 12.28 -9.59
C SER A 195 11.40 13.46 -9.00
N TYR A 196 10.70 14.53 -8.60
CA TYR A 196 11.33 15.56 -7.79
C TYR A 196 10.39 16.11 -6.73
N LEU A 197 10.98 16.45 -5.60
CA LEU A 197 10.34 17.15 -4.50
C LEU A 197 10.64 18.65 -4.61
N ARG A 198 9.64 19.48 -4.33
CA ARG A 198 9.81 20.93 -4.19
C ARG A 198 9.09 21.40 -2.94
N VAL A 199 9.80 22.13 -2.07
CA VAL A 199 9.24 22.73 -0.86
C VAL A 199 9.10 24.23 -1.08
N GLU A 200 7.88 24.75 -1.04
CA GLU A 200 7.58 26.19 -1.06
C GLU A 200 7.73 26.82 0.34
N LEU A 201 7.75 28.14 0.42
CA LEU A 201 7.97 28.84 1.71
C LEU A 201 6.80 28.68 2.69
N GLU A 202 5.61 28.43 2.17
CA GLU A 202 4.37 28.20 2.92
C GLU A 202 4.15 26.74 3.34
N ASP A 203 4.95 25.81 2.81
CA ASP A 203 4.82 24.38 3.13
C ASP A 203 5.30 24.08 4.56
N PRO A 204 4.89 22.94 5.15
CA PRO A 204 5.53 22.42 6.35
C PRO A 204 7.04 22.26 6.14
N MET A 205 7.86 22.80 7.06
CA MET A 205 9.33 22.71 6.98
C MET A 205 9.89 21.38 7.52
N VAL A 206 9.03 20.52 8.08
CA VAL A 206 9.37 19.18 8.57
C VAL A 206 8.26 18.23 8.16
N GLY A 207 8.64 17.03 7.73
CA GLY A 207 7.69 15.98 7.36
C GLY A 207 8.39 14.67 7.05
N ASP A 208 7.78 13.87 6.19
CA ASP A 208 8.29 12.59 5.75
C ASP A 208 8.21 12.47 4.23
N LEU A 209 9.16 11.75 3.65
CA LEU A 209 9.14 11.25 2.28
C LEU A 209 8.90 9.75 2.36
N ALA A 210 8.08 9.21 1.47
CA ALA A 210 7.96 7.78 1.27
C ALA A 210 8.09 7.44 -0.21
N VAL A 211 8.66 6.28 -0.50
CA VAL A 211 8.56 5.63 -1.80
C VAL A 211 7.96 4.25 -1.62
N VAL A 212 7.06 3.86 -2.51
CA VAL A 212 6.51 2.51 -2.58
C VAL A 212 6.70 1.97 -3.99
N VAL A 213 7.33 0.81 -4.10
CA VAL A 213 7.49 0.06 -5.35
C VAL A 213 6.61 -1.19 -5.30
N ARG A 214 5.89 -1.46 -6.38
CA ARG A 214 5.12 -2.69 -6.59
C ARG A 214 5.59 -3.34 -7.88
N THR A 215 5.83 -4.64 -7.82
CA THR A 215 6.32 -5.40 -8.98
C THR A 215 5.22 -6.21 -9.63
N GLU A 216 5.40 -6.58 -10.89
CA GLU A 216 4.50 -7.51 -11.60
C GLU A 216 4.36 -8.87 -10.90
N LEU A 217 5.39 -9.28 -10.16
CA LEU A 217 5.37 -10.50 -9.36
C LEU A 217 4.52 -10.37 -8.08
N GLY A 218 3.91 -9.21 -7.84
CA GLY A 218 3.15 -8.90 -6.64
C GLY A 218 4.05 -8.56 -5.46
N GLY A 219 5.36 -8.42 -5.64
CA GLY A 219 6.26 -7.93 -4.61
C GLY A 219 6.00 -6.46 -4.30
N VAL A 220 6.14 -6.08 -3.03
CA VAL A 220 5.98 -4.70 -2.57
C VAL A 220 7.14 -4.36 -1.63
N ALA A 221 7.75 -3.21 -1.85
CA ALA A 221 8.70 -2.64 -0.89
C ALA A 221 8.44 -1.15 -0.73
N TRP A 222 8.83 -0.61 0.42
CA TRP A 222 8.75 0.81 0.69
C TRP A 222 9.93 1.27 1.53
N ARG A 223 10.21 2.57 1.46
CA ARG A 223 11.17 3.27 2.32
C ARG A 223 10.56 4.60 2.75
N VAL A 224 10.89 5.03 3.97
CA VAL A 224 10.39 6.27 4.57
C VAL A 224 11.55 7.04 5.18
N TRP A 225 11.69 8.30 4.81
CA TRP A 225 12.68 9.24 5.33
C TRP A 225 11.98 10.34 6.10
N SER A 226 12.64 10.88 7.12
CA SER A 226 12.27 12.20 7.63
C SER A 226 12.81 13.29 6.71
N ILE A 227 12.06 14.36 6.49
CA ILE A 227 12.46 15.53 5.69
C ILE A 227 12.53 16.75 6.60
N ARG A 228 13.57 17.56 6.41
CA ARG A 228 13.67 18.92 6.95
C ARG A 228 14.03 19.89 5.83
N ALA A 229 13.30 20.99 5.73
CA ALA A 229 13.59 22.07 4.80
C ALA A 229 14.38 23.19 5.52
N GLU A 230 15.57 23.53 5.01
CA GLU A 230 16.44 24.59 5.55
C GLU A 230 17.34 25.25 4.50
#